data_AF-A0A662SE64-F1
#
_entry.id   AF-A0A662SE64-F1
#
_cell.length_a   1.000
_cell.length_b   1.000
_cell.length_c   1.000
_cell.angle_alpha   90.00
_cell.angle_beta   90.00
_cell.angle_gamma   90.00
#
_symmetry.space_group_name_H-M   'P 1'
#
loop_
_entity.id
_entity.type
_entity.pdbx_description
1 polymer ?
#
loop_
_entity_poly.entity_id
_entity_poly.type
_entity_poly.pdbx_seq_one_letter_code
_entity_poly.pdbx_strand_id
1 'polypeptide(L)'
;MVGLEKANTYHGMDFIRIAYDALFNDMIAHVIKVLEDRSDVASFWYIKRCKEREVSYFVQNNGINLSKLEVIKDALKHIRDKTHFHIDRDAVKNLSEIWKEAALTRKQLVSAIEDVYSILDYLYQLEFGEHFPLPEYDGSDATSIAKFAENITKNNT
;
A
#
# COMPACT_ATOMS: atom_id res chain seq x y z
N MET A 1 -23.87 0.13 -5.02
CA MET A 1 -23.05 0.39 -6.23
C MET A 1 -23.96 1.02 -7.29
N VAL A 2 -24.36 2.29 -7.09
CA VAL A 2 -25.29 3.00 -7.98
C VAL A 2 -24.57 4.27 -8.40
N GLY A 3 -24.03 4.28 -9.63
CA GLY A 3 -23.24 5.39 -10.15
C GLY A 3 -22.49 5.06 -11.44
N LEU A 4 -22.13 3.79 -11.65
CA LEU A 4 -21.44 3.33 -12.86
C LEU A 4 -22.31 3.36 -14.12
N GLU A 5 -23.63 3.12 -13.98
CA GLU A 5 -24.57 3.14 -15.11
C GLU A 5 -24.77 4.53 -15.75
N LYS A 6 -24.29 5.61 -15.11
CA LYS A 6 -24.46 6.98 -15.60
C LYS A 6 -23.19 7.60 -16.18
N ALA A 7 -22.05 6.91 -16.10
CA ALA A 7 -20.83 7.36 -16.75
C ALA A 7 -20.83 6.77 -18.17
N ASN A 8 -20.85 7.63 -19.20
CA ASN A 8 -20.64 7.22 -20.60
C ASN A 8 -19.20 6.70 -20.77
N THR A 9 -18.90 5.51 -20.26
CA THR A 9 -17.55 4.95 -20.23
C THR A 9 -17.48 3.63 -21.00
N TYR A 10 -16.38 3.47 -21.74
CA TYR A 10 -16.07 2.28 -22.51
C TYR A 10 -15.77 1.12 -21.55
N HIS A 11 -16.56 0.05 -21.60
CA HIS A 11 -16.56 -1.07 -20.64
C HIS A 11 -15.18 -1.70 -20.34
N GLY A 12 -14.21 -1.63 -21.26
CA GLY A 12 -12.86 -2.14 -21.04
C GLY A 12 -11.96 -1.24 -20.16
N MET A 13 -12.09 0.08 -20.25
CA MET A 13 -11.34 1.01 -19.40
C MET A 13 -11.86 1.04 -17.96
N ASP A 14 -13.15 0.75 -17.78
CA ASP A 14 -13.76 0.66 -16.45
C ASP A 14 -13.23 -0.53 -15.66
N PHE A 15 -13.02 -1.69 -16.30
CA PHE A 15 -12.48 -2.86 -15.62
C PHE A 15 -11.06 -2.62 -15.09
N ILE A 16 -10.14 -2.10 -15.92
CA ILE A 16 -8.75 -1.83 -15.50
C ILE A 16 -8.71 -0.80 -14.39
N ARG A 17 -9.54 0.24 -14.47
CA ARG A 17 -9.66 1.25 -13.42
C ARG A 17 -10.19 0.66 -12.11
N ILE A 18 -11.27 -0.14 -12.17
CA ILE A 18 -11.83 -0.80 -10.98
C ILE A 18 -10.81 -1.77 -10.37
N ALA A 19 -10.09 -2.53 -11.19
CA ALA A 19 -9.05 -3.43 -10.72
C ALA A 19 -7.90 -2.66 -10.06
N TYR A 20 -7.45 -1.55 -10.67
CA TYR A 20 -6.45 -0.67 -10.08
C TYR A 20 -6.90 -0.12 -8.72
N ASP A 21 -8.11 0.43 -8.64
CA ASP A 21 -8.66 1.00 -7.41
C ASP A 21 -8.79 -0.09 -6.32
N ALA A 22 -9.21 -1.30 -6.68
CA ALA A 22 -9.31 -2.44 -5.77
C ALA A 22 -7.94 -2.89 -5.25
N LEU A 23 -6.96 -3.09 -6.14
CA LEU A 23 -5.59 -3.47 -5.77
C LEU A 23 -4.91 -2.40 -4.91
N PHE A 24 -5.10 -1.13 -5.25
CA PHE A 24 -4.57 -0.02 -4.48
C PHE A 24 -5.18 0.03 -3.07
N ASN A 25 -6.51 -0.09 -2.96
CA ASN A 25 -7.18 -0.12 -1.66
C ASN A 25 -6.72 -1.30 -0.81
N ASP A 26 -6.57 -2.48 -1.41
CA ASP A 26 -6.08 -3.67 -0.70
C ASP A 26 -4.64 -3.48 -0.20
N MET A 27 -3.74 -3.01 -1.08
CA MET A 27 -2.37 -2.65 -0.71
C MET A 27 -2.35 -1.66 0.47
N ILE A 28 -3.11 -0.57 0.40
CA ILE A 28 -3.17 0.44 1.47
C ILE A 28 -3.69 -0.17 2.78
N ALA A 29 -4.76 -0.97 2.72
CA ALA A 29 -5.29 -1.66 3.89
C ALA A 29 -4.26 -2.59 4.55
N HIS A 30 -3.45 -3.28 3.74
CA HIS A 30 -2.36 -4.12 4.24
C HIS A 30 -1.22 -3.30 4.87
N VAL A 31 -0.78 -2.21 4.23
CA VAL A 31 0.24 -1.33 4.80
C VAL A 31 -0.21 -0.73 6.13
N ILE A 32 -1.47 -0.30 6.23
CA ILE A 32 -2.08 0.17 7.48
C ILE A 32 -2.00 -0.89 8.58
N LYS A 33 -2.27 -2.16 8.27
CA LYS A 33 -2.18 -3.26 9.25
C LYS A 33 -0.74 -3.49 9.70
N VAL A 34 0.23 -3.49 8.78
CA VAL A 34 1.65 -3.70 9.07
C VAL A 34 2.21 -2.57 9.93
N LEU A 35 1.81 -1.33 9.67
CA LEU A 35 2.26 -0.14 10.41
C LEU A 35 1.40 0.21 11.63
N GLU A 36 0.42 -0.62 12.00
CA GLU A 36 -0.41 -0.39 13.19
C GLU A 36 0.43 -0.41 14.47
N ASP A 37 0.27 0.58 15.33
CA ASP A 37 1.08 0.74 16.55
C ASP A 37 0.21 0.65 17.80
N ARG A 38 -0.64 -0.37 17.83
CA ARG A 38 -1.30 -0.80 19.07
C ARG A 38 -0.49 -1.91 19.70
N SER A 39 -0.43 -1.92 21.03
CA SER A 39 0.35 -2.90 21.79
C SER A 39 -0.18 -4.33 21.68
N ASP A 40 -1.43 -4.51 21.25
CA ASP A 40 -2.14 -5.79 21.10
C ASP A 40 -2.08 -6.36 19.67
N VAL A 41 -1.32 -5.75 18.76
CA VAL A 41 -1.20 -6.18 17.35
C VAL A 41 0.21 -6.64 17.05
N ALA A 42 0.32 -7.79 16.36
CA ALA A 42 1.58 -8.26 15.79
C ALA A 42 1.92 -7.46 14.51
N SER A 43 2.43 -6.25 14.71
CA SER A 43 2.82 -5.31 13.65
C SER A 43 4.34 -5.16 13.52
N PHE A 44 4.80 -4.37 12.55
CA PHE A 44 6.21 -3.97 12.44
C PHE A 44 6.73 -3.37 13.76
N TRP A 45 5.93 -2.51 14.41
CA TRP A 45 6.33 -1.87 15.67
C TRP A 45 6.47 -2.86 16.82
N TYR A 46 5.65 -3.91 16.86
CA TYR A 46 5.83 -5.01 17.81
C TYR A 46 7.16 -5.74 17.58
N ILE A 47 7.45 -6.12 16.33
CA ILE A 47 8.71 -6.80 15.97
C ILE A 47 9.90 -5.91 16.31
N LYS A 48 9.86 -4.62 15.95
CA LYS A 48 10.88 -3.63 16.29
C LYS A 48 11.19 -3.66 17.79
N ARG A 49 10.17 -3.59 18.65
CA ARG A 49 10.37 -3.63 20.11
C ARG A 49 11.00 -4.95 20.58
N CYS A 50 10.63 -6.08 19.99
CA CYS A 50 11.17 -7.39 20.34
C CYS A 50 12.61 -7.61 19.87
N LYS A 51 13.00 -7.00 18.74
CA LYS A 51 14.31 -7.14 18.08
C LYS A 51 15.03 -5.79 17.96
N GLU A 52 14.91 -4.95 18.99
CA GLU A 52 15.32 -3.53 18.96
C GLU A 52 16.79 -3.36 18.60
N ARG A 53 17.64 -4.25 19.11
CA ARG A 53 19.09 -4.20 18.89
C ARG A 53 19.43 -4.47 17.42
N GLU A 54 18.87 -5.53 16.85
CA GLU A 54 19.08 -5.94 15.46
C GLU A 54 18.53 -4.87 14.50
N VAL A 55 17.32 -4.37 14.77
CA VAL A 55 16.70 -3.32 13.96
C VAL A 55 17.52 -2.03 14.02
N SER A 56 17.92 -1.58 15.23
CA SER A 56 18.70 -0.35 15.38
C SER A 56 20.04 -0.43 14.65
N TYR A 57 20.72 -1.58 14.74
CA TYR A 57 21.95 -1.83 14.01
C TYR A 57 21.75 -1.73 12.49
N PHE A 58 20.73 -2.39 11.94
CA PHE A 58 20.47 -2.39 10.51
C PHE A 58 20.09 -0.99 10.00
N VAL A 59 19.19 -0.31 10.71
CA VAL A 59 18.71 1.04 10.38
C VAL A 59 19.87 2.04 10.35
N GLN A 60 20.76 2.00 11.34
CA GLN A 60 21.92 2.89 11.41
C GLN A 60 22.88 2.66 10.23
N ASN A 61 23.16 1.39 9.90
CA ASN A 61 24.12 1.05 8.84
C ASN A 61 23.58 1.31 7.42
N ASN A 62 22.25 1.30 7.25
CA ASN A 62 21.62 1.50 5.95
C ASN A 62 21.01 2.91 5.79
N GLY A 63 21.17 3.79 6.78
CA GLY A 63 20.67 5.17 6.71
C GLY A 63 19.14 5.27 6.68
N ILE A 64 18.44 4.27 7.21
CA ILE A 64 16.97 4.26 7.29
C ILE A 64 16.53 5.25 8.37
N ASN A 65 15.51 6.05 8.08
CA ASN A 65 15.00 7.02 9.04
C ASN A 65 13.62 6.61 9.56
N LEU A 66 13.60 5.94 10.73
CA LEU A 66 12.38 5.47 11.36
C LEU A 66 11.39 6.59 11.70
N SER A 67 11.84 7.82 11.95
CA SER A 67 10.93 8.95 12.20
C SER A 67 10.04 9.26 10.99
N LYS A 68 10.51 8.98 9.76
CA LYS A 68 9.67 9.10 8.56
C LYS A 68 8.56 8.04 8.53
N LEU A 69 8.83 6.84 9.04
CA LEU A 69 7.83 5.79 9.15
C LEU A 69 6.74 6.16 10.16
N GLU A 70 7.08 6.86 11.23
CA GLU A 70 6.10 7.36 12.20
C GLU A 70 5.15 8.39 11.57
N VAL A 71 5.68 9.35 10.81
CA VAL A 71 4.85 10.34 10.09
C VAL A 71 3.89 9.65 9.10
N ILE A 72 4.39 8.63 8.39
CA ILE A 72 3.58 7.89 7.41
C ILE A 72 2.53 7.04 8.10
N LYS A 73 2.86 6.39 9.23
CA LYS A 73 1.90 5.69 10.08
C LYS A 73 0.74 6.60 10.45
N ASP A 74 1.02 7.81 10.92
CA ASP A 74 -0.01 8.75 11.38
C ASP A 74 -0.89 9.22 10.21
N ALA A 75 -0.30 9.48 9.04
CA ALA A 75 -1.04 9.81 7.82
C ALA A 75 -1.96 8.65 7.37
N LEU A 76 -1.46 7.42 7.42
CA LEU A 76 -2.23 6.21 7.08
C LEU A 76 -3.36 5.95 8.09
N LYS A 77 -3.13 6.25 9.36
CA LYS A 77 -4.16 6.20 10.39
C LYS A 77 -5.28 7.21 10.12
N HIS A 78 -4.94 8.46 9.77
CA HIS A 78 -5.94 9.47 9.35
C HIS A 78 -6.79 8.96 8.19
N ILE A 79 -6.14 8.44 7.15
CA ILE A 79 -6.82 7.87 5.98
C ILE A 79 -7.75 6.73 6.42
N ARG A 80 -7.26 5.75 7.18
CA ARG A 80 -8.06 4.62 7.67
C ARG A 80 -9.30 5.09 8.43
N ASP A 81 -9.09 5.96 9.42
CA ASP A 81 -10.13 6.39 10.34
C ASP A 81 -11.24 7.17 9.61
N LYS A 82 -10.91 7.83 8.49
CA LYS A 82 -11.85 8.59 7.65
C LYS A 82 -12.46 7.81 6.48
N THR A 83 -11.81 6.76 5.99
CA THR A 83 -12.23 6.06 4.74
C THR A 83 -12.71 4.63 4.95
N HIS A 84 -12.10 3.88 5.88
CA HIS A 84 -12.34 2.44 6.02
C HIS A 84 -13.42 2.11 7.05
N PHE A 85 -13.49 2.89 8.14
CA PHE A 85 -14.62 2.82 9.06
C PHE A 85 -15.73 3.71 8.51
N HIS A 86 -16.86 3.13 8.14
CA HIS A 86 -18.07 3.84 7.66
C HIS A 86 -18.75 4.66 8.78
N ILE A 87 -17.97 5.41 9.56
CA ILE A 87 -18.42 6.22 10.69
C ILE A 87 -18.62 7.67 10.24
N ASP A 88 -17.85 8.16 9.27
CA ASP A 88 -17.94 9.53 8.76
C ASP A 88 -18.57 9.57 7.35
N ARG A 89 -19.90 9.71 7.33
CA ARG A 89 -20.72 9.68 6.10
C ARG A 89 -20.40 10.82 5.13
N ASP A 90 -19.80 11.90 5.61
CA ASP A 90 -19.43 13.06 4.80
C ASP A 90 -18.00 12.93 4.25
N ALA A 91 -17.08 12.35 5.01
CA ALA A 91 -15.73 12.05 4.53
C ALA A 91 -15.72 11.05 3.36
N VAL A 92 -16.60 10.04 3.36
CA VAL A 92 -16.75 9.08 2.25
C VAL A 92 -17.14 9.76 0.93
N LYS A 93 -17.75 10.95 0.96
CA LYS A 93 -18.14 11.69 -0.25
C LYS A 93 -16.96 12.39 -0.94
N ASN A 94 -15.90 12.71 -0.21
CA ASN A 94 -14.74 13.47 -0.69
C ASN A 94 -13.40 12.78 -0.37
N LEU A 95 -13.21 11.56 -0.89
CA LEU A 95 -11.96 10.80 -0.70
C LEU A 95 -10.70 11.59 -1.09
N SER A 96 -10.76 12.41 -2.14
CA SER A 96 -9.62 13.18 -2.61
C SER A 96 -9.15 14.25 -1.60
N GLU A 97 -10.04 14.76 -0.75
CA GLU A 97 -9.69 15.73 0.28
C GLU A 97 -8.96 15.05 1.45
N ILE A 98 -9.40 13.86 1.87
CA ILE A 98 -8.74 13.09 2.95
C ILE A 98 -7.29 12.79 2.60
N TRP A 99 -7.03 12.37 1.36
CA TRP A 99 -5.67 12.08 0.88
C TRP A 99 -4.81 13.35 0.78
N LYS A 100 -5.42 14.50 0.43
CA LYS A 100 -4.71 15.80 0.44
C LYS A 100 -4.37 16.25 1.86
N GLU A 101 -5.29 16.11 2.80
CA GLU A 101 -5.09 16.43 4.22
C GLU A 101 -3.98 15.57 4.84
N ALA A 102 -3.93 14.28 4.50
CA ALA A 102 -2.89 13.38 4.94
C ALA A 102 -1.48 13.76 4.42
N ALA A 103 -1.42 14.61 3.38
CA ALA A 103 -0.19 15.07 2.72
C ALA A 103 0.78 13.93 2.34
N LEU A 104 0.27 12.71 2.16
CA LEU A 104 1.06 11.53 1.88
C LEU A 104 1.29 11.40 0.38
N THR A 105 2.56 11.49 -0.02
CA THR A 105 2.95 11.29 -1.42
C THR A 105 3.22 9.82 -1.72
N ARG A 106 3.04 9.42 -2.99
CA ARG A 106 3.42 8.08 -3.47
C ARG A 106 4.88 7.75 -3.14
N LYS A 107 5.80 8.70 -3.29
CA LYS A 107 7.23 8.49 -3.03
C LYS A 107 7.49 8.15 -1.57
N GLN A 108 6.83 8.83 -0.64
CA GLN A 108 6.93 8.54 0.79
C GLN A 108 6.40 7.14 1.10
N LEU A 109 5.23 6.79 0.56
CA LEU A 109 4.62 5.48 0.79
C LEU A 109 5.49 4.33 0.25
N VAL A 110 6.00 4.44 -0.98
CA VAL A 110 6.89 3.43 -1.58
C VAL A 110 8.16 3.26 -0.75
N SER A 111 8.82 4.37 -0.40
CA SER A 111 10.01 4.34 0.45
C SER A 111 9.75 3.68 1.81
N ALA A 112 8.58 3.91 2.41
CA ALA A 112 8.24 3.28 3.69
C ALA A 112 8.04 1.77 3.57
N ILE A 113 7.40 1.31 2.49
CA ILE A 113 7.20 -0.11 2.22
C ILE A 113 8.56 -0.78 2.00
N GLU A 114 9.44 -0.16 1.21
CA GLU A 114 10.80 -0.66 0.96
C GLU A 114 11.65 -0.70 2.24
N ASP A 115 11.62 0.36 3.05
CA ASP A 115 12.34 0.42 4.33
C ASP A 115 11.84 -0.69 5.28
N VAL A 116 10.52 -0.82 5.46
CA VAL A 116 9.95 -1.87 6.31
C VAL A 116 10.28 -3.26 5.79
N TYR A 117 10.15 -3.49 4.49
CA TYR A 117 10.51 -4.76 3.86
C TYR A 117 11.97 -5.11 4.12
N SER A 118 12.90 -4.18 3.88
CA SER A 118 14.33 -4.42 4.06
C SER A 118 14.69 -4.78 5.51
N ILE A 119 14.04 -4.15 6.49
CA ILE A 119 14.23 -4.48 7.91
C ILE A 119 13.70 -5.89 8.21
N LEU A 120 12.49 -6.21 7.74
CA LEU A 120 11.88 -7.52 7.99
C LEU A 120 12.64 -8.65 7.28
N ASP A 121 13.11 -8.41 6.07
CA ASP A 121 13.94 -9.34 5.31
C ASP A 121 15.29 -9.58 6.01
N TYR A 122 15.93 -8.53 6.51
CA TYR A 122 17.13 -8.67 7.34
C TYR A 122 16.89 -9.52 8.59
N LEU A 123 15.79 -9.28 9.30
CA LEU A 123 15.43 -10.08 10.47
C LEU A 123 15.12 -11.54 10.11
N TYR A 124 14.46 -11.76 8.97
CA TYR A 124 14.19 -13.09 8.43
C TYR A 124 15.49 -13.81 8.11
N GLN A 125 16.45 -13.14 7.47
CA GLN A 125 17.77 -13.67 7.17
C GLN A 125 18.56 -14.05 8.43
N LEU A 126 18.48 -13.25 9.49
CA LEU A 126 19.12 -13.59 10.77
C LEU A 126 18.53 -14.86 11.41
N GLU A 127 17.23 -15.07 11.28
CA GLU A 127 16.50 -16.17 11.93
C GLU A 127 16.57 -17.47 11.11
N PHE A 128 16.47 -17.38 9.78
CA PHE A 128 16.33 -18.53 8.89
C PHE A 128 17.53 -18.75 7.96
N GLY A 129 18.46 -17.79 7.87
CA GLY A 129 19.66 -17.90 7.04
C GLY A 129 19.45 -17.65 5.54
N GLU A 130 18.26 -17.23 5.13
CA GLU A 130 17.89 -16.93 3.73
C GLU A 130 17.04 -15.66 3.65
N HIS A 131 16.86 -15.11 2.45
CA HIS A 131 15.95 -13.97 2.23
C HIS A 131 14.49 -14.42 2.24
N PHE A 132 13.59 -13.51 2.61
CA PHE A 132 12.16 -13.76 2.56
C PHE A 132 11.75 -14.08 1.11
N PRO A 133 11.06 -15.21 0.86
CA PRO A 133 10.73 -15.63 -0.49
C PRO A 133 9.58 -14.77 -1.05
N LEU A 134 9.93 -13.71 -1.78
CA LEU A 134 8.95 -12.97 -2.58
C LEU A 134 8.68 -13.72 -3.89
N PRO A 135 7.41 -13.91 -4.28
CA PRO A 135 7.09 -14.45 -5.59
C PRO A 135 7.58 -13.50 -6.68
N GLU A 136 8.29 -14.05 -7.67
CA GLU A 136 8.68 -13.29 -8.85
C GLU A 136 7.43 -12.94 -9.67
N TYR A 137 7.21 -11.65 -9.90
CA TYR A 137 6.15 -11.15 -10.76
C TYR A 137 6.74 -10.14 -11.75
N ASP A 138 6.68 -10.47 -13.05
CA ASP A 138 7.28 -9.69 -14.13
C ASP A 138 6.28 -8.78 -14.87
N GLY A 139 4.99 -8.85 -14.52
CA GLY A 139 3.92 -8.06 -15.14
C GLY A 139 3.63 -8.43 -16.61
N SER A 140 4.12 -9.57 -17.09
CA SER A 140 3.93 -10.02 -18.47
C SER A 140 2.46 -10.28 -18.81
N ASP A 141 1.70 -10.81 -17.85
CA ASP A 141 0.25 -11.05 -17.94
C ASP A 141 -0.54 -9.73 -18.02
N ALA A 142 -0.27 -8.78 -17.13
CA ALA A 142 -0.89 -7.46 -17.12
C ALA A 142 -0.61 -6.71 -18.43
N THR A 143 0.63 -6.81 -18.94
CA THR A 143 1.02 -6.27 -20.24
C THR A 143 0.22 -6.90 -21.38
N SER A 144 0.03 -8.22 -21.34
CA SER A 144 -0.73 -8.95 -22.35
C SER A 144 -2.21 -8.57 -22.34
N ILE A 145 -2.80 -8.42 -21.15
CA ILE A 145 -4.18 -7.97 -20.97
C ILE A 145 -4.36 -6.53 -21.50
N ALA A 146 -3.44 -5.62 -21.18
CA ALA A 146 -3.49 -4.24 -21.66
C ALA A 146 -3.43 -4.16 -23.19
N LYS A 147 -2.49 -4.89 -23.81
CA LYS A 147 -2.38 -4.98 -25.28
C LYS A 147 -3.63 -5.56 -25.93
N PHE A 148 -4.22 -6.58 -25.32
CA PHE A 148 -5.47 -7.17 -25.81
C PHE A 148 -6.63 -6.15 -25.78
N ALA A 149 -6.77 -5.39 -24.69
CA ALA A 149 -7.78 -4.34 -24.56
C ALA A 149 -7.61 -3.21 -25.59
N GLU A 150 -6.36 -2.78 -25.85
CA GLU A 150 -6.07 -1.79 -26.89
C GLU A 150 -6.47 -2.28 -28.28
N ASN A 151 -6.20 -3.55 -28.60
CA ASN A 151 -6.52 -4.14 -29.90
C ASN A 151 -8.03 -4.27 -30.13
N ILE A 152 -8.81 -4.64 -29.12
CA ILE A 152 -10.29 -4.65 -29.21
C ILE A 152 -10.82 -3.24 -29.50
N THR A 153 -10.25 -2.22 -28.85
CA THR A 153 -10.70 -0.84 -29.02
C THR A 153 -10.44 -0.33 -30.44
N LYS A 154 -9.27 -0.67 -31.02
CA LYS A 154 -8.91 -0.30 -32.40
C LYS A 154 -9.75 -1.00 -33.47
N ASN A 155 -10.22 -2.22 -33.23
CA ASN A 155 -11.02 -2.98 -34.20
C ASN A 155 -12.50 -2.58 -34.21
N ASN A 156 -12.97 -1.79 -33.25
CA ASN A 156 -14.35 -1.34 -33.10
C ASN A 156 -14.56 0.14 -33.50
N THR A 157 -13.54 0.79 -34.07
CA THR A 157 -13.56 2.15 -34.66
C THR A 157 -13.22 2.07 -36.13
#